data_AF-A0A948E904-F1
#
_entry.id   AF-A0A948E904-F1
#
_cell.length_a   1.000
_cell.length_b   1.000
_cell.length_c   1.000
_cell.angle_alpha   90.00
_cell.angle_beta   90.00
_cell.angle_gamma   90.00
#
_symmetry.space_group_name_H-M   'P 1'
#
loop_
_entity.id
_entity.type
_entity.pdbx_description
1 polymer ?
#
loop_
_entity_poly.entity_id
_entity_poly.type
_entity_poly.pdbx_seq_one_letter_code
_entity_poly.pdbx_strand_id
1 'polypeptide(L)'
;MRNTMPYVFMILSLLFTFGCDDDDGNNNTAFCGDGLIGGTEVCDATDFGTETCVTQGFSGGTLTCAAACDAIDTSQCTTCGDGLIEGAEVCDGTVLGSETCVTQGFLGGTLACGASCEAFDTTGCIDDHNLPDTAVGDQMRWLVEAANAGEAPDATAFAEHFSANFQSQCNYACFLSEFYNPLANYYAQMIILGYEDTATETDIWARLSIADGDYYGRLAMVLEPTDNTINGILTTLAPDLDPAFGPIGSQELGLFIMDAYGNPMFNQAVELVNVTTGQPFETPVVAYTDEVYHYVRLEVPAGESEVGVKLVHSDGQVTYAFGSYFTPGKDRYTLLVWPNGTLESVAQQVGVTADPAKARIWTVLQYSKGQDFWSFEEFSSSHIGCATVTIDPTPLDTFYGGESFSPSEDATQTSTTSSAHFAFNADTVGHTITSTVDGNDESYTLPPLEADAYYNLWIVYYRETYPTNPTPVGCGE
;
A
#
# COMPACT_ATOMS: atom_id res chain seq x y z
N MET A 1 -4.20 -64.39 -27.19
CA MET A 1 -3.02 -65.27 -27.01
C MET A 1 -2.81 -65.34 -25.52
N ARG A 2 -3.11 -66.49 -24.88
CA ARG A 2 -2.13 -67.54 -24.60
C ARG A 2 -0.94 -66.93 -23.85
N ASN A 3 -0.57 -67.37 -22.65
CA ASN A 3 -0.67 -68.72 -22.14
C ASN A 3 -0.13 -68.67 -20.68
N THR A 4 -0.88 -69.19 -19.71
CA THR A 4 -0.60 -70.47 -19.02
C THR A 4 0.43 -70.35 -17.90
N MET A 5 0.02 -70.36 -16.62
CA MET A 5 -0.35 -71.56 -15.81
C MET A 5 0.93 -72.22 -15.21
N PRO A 6 0.86 -73.20 -14.27
CA PRO A 6 0.02 -73.37 -13.05
C PRO A 6 0.60 -74.35 -11.97
N TYR A 7 -0.23 -74.68 -10.96
CA TYR A 7 -0.37 -75.94 -10.20
C TYR A 7 0.74 -76.28 -9.16
N VAL A 8 0.42 -76.83 -7.97
CA VAL A 8 -0.32 -78.08 -7.74
C VAL A 8 -0.82 -78.19 -6.27
N PHE A 9 -2.15 -78.43 -6.13
CA PHE A 9 -2.92 -79.31 -5.20
C PHE A 9 -2.80 -79.16 -3.65
N MET A 10 -3.91 -78.86 -2.94
CA MET A 10 -4.96 -79.78 -2.41
C MET A 10 -4.40 -80.83 -1.41
N ILE A 11 -4.99 -81.26 -0.28
CA ILE A 11 -6.29 -81.11 0.42
C ILE A 11 -6.13 -81.97 1.71
N LEU A 12 -6.72 -81.59 2.86
CA LEU A 12 -7.71 -82.37 3.65
C LEU A 12 -7.53 -82.26 5.18
N SER A 13 -8.47 -81.51 5.77
CA SER A 13 -9.09 -81.61 7.11
C SER A 13 -8.47 -82.50 8.18
N LEU A 14 -8.38 -81.97 9.41
CA LEU A 14 -9.01 -82.60 10.58
C LEU A 14 -9.25 -81.56 11.70
N LEU A 15 -10.52 -81.42 12.09
CA LEU A 15 -10.94 -80.83 13.36
C LEU A 15 -10.44 -81.72 14.50
N PHE A 16 -9.71 -81.14 15.45
CA PHE A 16 -9.66 -81.63 16.83
C PHE A 16 -9.54 -80.44 17.77
N THR A 17 -10.67 -80.10 18.41
CA THR A 17 -10.70 -79.45 19.71
C THR A 17 -10.13 -80.42 20.75
N PHE A 18 -9.01 -80.06 21.35
CA PHE A 18 -8.66 -80.47 22.69
C PHE A 18 -8.24 -79.21 23.44
N GLY A 19 -9.07 -78.81 24.40
CA GLY A 19 -8.60 -77.98 25.49
C GLY A 19 -7.58 -78.78 26.30
N CYS A 20 -6.55 -78.09 26.78
CA CYS A 20 -6.04 -78.37 28.10
C CYS A 20 -6.62 -77.30 29.01
N ASP A 21 -7.28 -77.81 30.04
CA ASP A 21 -7.90 -77.13 31.16
C ASP A 21 -6.96 -77.27 32.37
N ASP A 22 -7.02 -76.25 33.21
CA ASP A 22 -6.69 -76.17 34.63
C ASP A 22 -5.26 -76.25 35.21
N ASP A 23 -5.02 -75.21 36.00
CA ASP A 23 -4.39 -75.19 37.33
C ASP A 23 -2.88 -75.39 37.45
N ASP A 24 -2.14 -74.30 37.18
CA ASP A 24 -1.09 -73.88 38.12
C ASP A 24 -1.67 -72.80 39.03
N GLY A 25 -2.13 -73.25 40.19
CA GLY A 25 -2.75 -72.41 41.20
C GLY A 25 -1.86 -71.27 41.66
N ASN A 26 -2.50 -70.10 41.85
CA ASN A 26 -2.12 -69.03 42.75
C ASN A 26 -0.61 -68.93 43.07
N ASN A 27 0.10 -68.22 42.21
CA ASN A 27 1.14 -67.35 42.71
C ASN A 27 0.97 -65.97 42.10
N ASN A 28 0.03 -65.21 42.66
CA ASN A 28 0.01 -63.75 42.58
C ASN A 28 1.23 -63.18 43.34
N THR A 29 2.44 -63.60 42.95
CA THR A 29 3.64 -62.81 43.21
C THR A 29 3.75 -61.88 42.02
N ALA A 30 3.24 -60.67 42.20
CA ALA A 30 3.70 -59.51 41.44
C ALA A 30 5.22 -59.63 41.24
N PHE A 31 5.66 -59.79 39.99
CA PHE A 31 7.07 -59.89 39.64
C PHE A 31 7.45 -58.68 38.81
N CYS A 32 8.13 -57.74 39.45
CA CYS A 32 8.61 -56.55 38.78
C CYS A 32 9.61 -56.89 37.66
N GLY A 33 9.30 -56.43 36.45
CA GLY A 33 10.06 -56.61 35.22
C GLY A 33 9.54 -57.71 34.30
N ASP A 34 8.31 -58.23 34.49
CA ASP A 34 7.69 -59.17 33.53
C ASP A 34 6.93 -58.49 32.38
N GLY A 35 6.82 -57.16 32.44
CA GLY A 35 6.19 -56.32 31.43
C GLY A 35 4.67 -56.26 31.50
N LEU A 36 4.04 -56.73 32.57
CA LEU A 36 2.60 -56.65 32.80
C LEU A 36 2.30 -56.20 34.24
N ILE A 37 1.40 -55.23 34.42
CA ILE A 37 0.99 -54.82 35.76
C ILE A 37 0.23 -55.96 36.47
N GLY A 38 0.78 -56.50 37.56
CA GLY A 38 0.20 -57.57 38.36
C GLY A 38 0.23 -57.33 39.88
N GLY A 39 -0.75 -57.92 40.59
CA GLY A 39 -0.76 -57.93 42.06
C GLY A 39 -0.73 -56.55 42.73
N THR A 40 0.41 -56.16 43.31
CA THR A 40 0.61 -54.88 44.03
C THR A 40 1.46 -53.87 43.25
N GLU A 41 1.81 -54.16 42.00
CA GLU A 41 2.58 -53.26 41.15
C GLU A 41 1.76 -52.04 40.73
N VAL A 42 2.42 -50.90 40.65
CA VAL A 42 1.84 -49.65 40.14
C VAL A 42 2.14 -49.49 38.65
N CYS A 43 3.24 -50.06 38.16
CA CYS A 43 3.69 -50.11 36.77
C CYS A 43 4.61 -51.32 36.58
N ASP A 44 4.88 -51.74 35.34
CA ASP A 44 5.94 -52.70 35.02
C ASP A 44 6.57 -52.37 33.65
N ALA A 45 7.88 -52.11 33.62
CA ALA A 45 8.62 -51.74 32.42
C ALA A 45 8.00 -50.55 31.66
N THR A 46 7.27 -50.82 30.57
CA THR A 46 6.53 -49.81 29.77
C THR A 46 5.01 -49.89 29.93
N ASP A 47 4.53 -50.83 30.75
CA ASP A 47 3.12 -50.92 31.13
C ASP A 47 2.87 -49.99 32.33
N PHE A 48 2.18 -48.89 32.06
CA PHE A 48 1.78 -47.88 33.05
C PHE A 48 0.26 -47.86 33.26
N GLY A 49 -0.46 -48.85 32.71
CA GLY A 49 -1.93 -48.86 32.72
C GLY A 49 -2.50 -47.63 32.01
N THR A 50 -3.28 -46.82 32.72
CA THR A 50 -3.83 -45.55 32.21
C THR A 50 -2.98 -44.33 32.53
N GLU A 51 -1.84 -44.52 33.21
CA GLU A 51 -1.00 -43.43 33.66
C GLU A 51 -0.10 -42.88 32.55
N THR A 52 0.03 -41.57 32.53
CA THR A 52 0.90 -40.78 31.65
C THR A 52 1.50 -39.65 32.48
N CYS A 53 2.56 -38.99 32.00
CA CYS A 53 3.05 -37.78 32.66
C CYS A 53 1.93 -36.73 32.85
N VAL A 54 0.98 -36.66 31.91
CA VAL A 54 -0.20 -35.78 31.98
C VAL A 54 -1.14 -36.15 33.13
N THR A 55 -1.44 -37.45 33.33
CA THR A 55 -2.29 -37.87 34.47
C THR A 55 -1.57 -37.71 35.81
N GLN A 56 -0.23 -37.66 35.80
CA GLN A 56 0.61 -37.38 36.97
C GLN A 56 0.81 -35.87 37.24
N GLY A 57 0.19 -34.99 36.45
CA GLY A 57 0.19 -33.53 36.67
C GLY A 57 1.32 -32.76 35.99
N PHE A 58 2.02 -33.39 35.05
CA PHE A 58 3.07 -32.78 34.22
C PHE A 58 2.53 -32.41 32.83
N SER A 59 3.26 -31.60 32.07
CA SER A 59 2.86 -31.19 30.72
C SER A 59 3.11 -32.29 29.68
N GLY A 60 4.14 -33.11 29.88
CA GLY A 60 4.52 -34.16 28.93
C GLY A 60 5.69 -35.01 29.42
N GLY A 61 6.39 -35.68 28.50
CA GLY A 61 7.55 -36.53 28.79
C GLY A 61 7.25 -38.02 28.84
N THR A 62 8.18 -38.80 29.39
CA THR A 62 8.10 -40.27 29.39
C THR A 62 8.05 -40.78 30.83
N LEU A 63 7.03 -41.58 31.17
CA LEU A 63 7.03 -42.29 32.44
C LEU A 63 8.09 -43.39 32.43
N THR A 64 8.73 -43.58 33.56
CA THR A 64 9.55 -44.77 33.80
C THR A 64 9.05 -45.47 35.05
N CYS A 65 9.17 -46.79 35.09
CA CYS A 65 8.77 -47.54 36.26
C CYS A 65 9.96 -47.68 37.21
N ALA A 66 9.76 -47.43 38.51
CA ALA A 66 10.81 -47.64 39.50
C ALA A 66 11.28 -49.10 39.47
N ALA A 67 12.54 -49.35 39.80
CA ALA A 67 13.12 -50.70 39.72
C ALA A 67 12.46 -51.74 40.65
N ALA A 68 11.63 -51.30 41.61
CA ALA A 68 10.84 -52.15 42.49
C ALA A 68 9.34 -52.22 42.11
N CYS A 69 8.93 -51.54 41.03
CA CYS A 69 7.56 -51.47 40.50
C CYS A 69 6.49 -50.97 41.50
N ASP A 70 6.93 -50.36 42.60
CA ASP A 70 6.10 -49.82 43.67
C ASP A 70 5.76 -48.33 43.46
N ALA A 71 6.38 -47.68 42.47
CA ALA A 71 6.17 -46.29 42.14
C ALA A 71 6.42 -46.01 40.65
N ILE A 72 5.69 -45.04 40.14
CA ILE A 72 5.97 -44.40 38.85
C ILE A 72 7.04 -43.33 39.09
N ASP A 73 8.12 -43.38 38.30
CA ASP A 73 9.16 -42.37 38.28
C ASP A 73 8.84 -41.33 37.20
N THR A 74 8.53 -40.12 37.67
CA THR A 74 8.19 -38.96 36.86
C THR A 74 9.39 -38.05 36.60
N SER A 75 10.63 -38.49 36.88
CA SER A 75 11.83 -37.66 36.69
C SER A 75 12.12 -37.31 35.21
N GLN A 76 11.46 -38.01 34.28
CA GLN A 76 11.54 -37.78 32.83
C GLN A 76 10.25 -37.16 32.28
N CYS A 77 9.38 -36.66 33.17
CA CYS A 77 8.24 -35.84 32.82
C CYS A 77 8.66 -34.36 32.76
N THR A 78 8.13 -33.64 31.79
CA THR A 78 8.46 -32.24 31.49
C THR A 78 7.42 -31.28 32.08
N THR A 79 7.84 -30.07 32.47
CA THR A 79 6.97 -29.07 33.09
C THR A 79 7.04 -27.76 32.32
N CYS A 80 5.92 -27.37 31.70
CA CYS A 80 5.83 -26.07 31.05
C CYS A 80 5.94 -24.91 32.05
N GLY A 81 6.85 -23.98 31.79
CA GLY A 81 7.13 -22.80 32.58
C GLY A 81 8.36 -22.90 33.48
N ASP A 82 9.25 -23.88 33.26
CA ASP A 82 10.48 -24.05 34.05
C ASP A 82 11.71 -23.36 33.45
N GLY A 83 11.55 -22.77 32.27
CA GLY A 83 12.57 -22.02 31.55
C GLY A 83 13.54 -22.87 30.74
N LEU A 84 13.24 -24.15 30.50
CA LEU A 84 13.98 -25.04 29.61
C LEU A 84 13.03 -25.62 28.56
N ILE A 85 13.49 -25.78 27.32
CA ILE A 85 12.72 -26.53 26.31
C ILE A 85 13.13 -27.99 26.43
N GLU A 86 12.23 -28.85 26.89
CA GLU A 86 12.49 -30.28 27.09
C GLU A 86 11.40 -31.21 26.55
N GLY A 87 11.81 -32.45 26.25
CA GLY A 87 10.90 -33.49 25.74
C GLY A 87 10.16 -33.07 24.46
N ALA A 88 8.86 -32.82 24.61
CA ALA A 88 7.94 -32.49 23.51
C ALA A 88 7.54 -31.00 23.45
N GLU A 89 8.13 -30.16 24.30
CA GLU A 89 7.86 -28.72 24.32
C GLU A 89 8.43 -28.05 23.07
N VAL A 90 7.66 -27.14 22.48
CA VAL A 90 8.13 -26.31 21.35
C VAL A 90 8.79 -25.02 21.84
N CYS A 91 8.48 -24.60 23.06
CA CYS A 91 8.98 -23.41 23.75
C CYS A 91 8.76 -23.54 25.26
N ASP A 92 9.41 -22.70 26.07
CA ASP A 92 9.09 -22.56 27.49
C ASP A 92 9.26 -21.10 27.94
N GLY A 93 8.16 -20.47 28.36
CA GLY A 93 8.17 -19.09 28.85
C GLY A 93 8.74 -18.12 27.81
N THR A 94 9.94 -17.59 28.08
CA THR A 94 10.67 -16.70 27.15
C THR A 94 11.69 -17.43 26.27
N VAL A 95 11.88 -18.73 26.48
CA VAL A 95 12.79 -19.58 25.70
C VAL A 95 12.02 -20.13 24.51
N LEU A 96 12.20 -19.51 23.34
CA LEU A 96 11.42 -19.80 22.13
C LEU A 96 12.15 -20.69 21.10
N GLY A 97 13.29 -21.27 21.46
CA GLY A 97 13.99 -22.20 20.56
C GLY A 97 14.60 -21.56 19.30
N SER A 98 14.82 -20.24 19.31
CA SER A 98 15.19 -19.42 18.14
C SER A 98 14.03 -19.14 17.16
N GLU A 99 12.81 -19.54 17.51
CA GLU A 99 11.62 -19.14 16.76
C GLU A 99 11.27 -17.67 17.04
N THR A 100 10.75 -17.03 16.00
CA THR A 100 10.32 -15.64 15.98
C THR A 100 8.98 -15.58 15.26
N CYS A 101 8.24 -14.48 15.37
CA CYS A 101 7.03 -14.31 14.56
C CYS A 101 7.33 -14.49 13.06
N VAL A 102 8.50 -14.04 12.58
CA VAL A 102 8.95 -14.21 11.19
C VAL A 102 9.10 -15.69 10.79
N THR A 103 9.73 -16.50 11.63
CA THR A 103 9.89 -17.94 11.32
C THR A 103 8.58 -18.72 11.45
N GLN A 104 7.60 -18.18 12.17
CA GLN A 104 6.23 -18.71 12.29
C GLN A 104 5.29 -18.22 11.17
N GLY A 105 5.79 -17.47 10.18
CA GLY A 105 5.02 -17.02 9.01
C GLY A 105 4.31 -15.67 9.19
N PHE A 106 4.69 -14.87 10.18
CA PHE A 106 4.15 -13.53 10.44
C PHE A 106 5.16 -12.45 10.04
N LEU A 107 4.73 -11.19 9.86
CA LEU A 107 5.64 -10.11 9.43
C LEU A 107 6.57 -9.61 10.55
N GLY A 108 6.25 -9.87 11.81
CA GLY A 108 7.02 -9.40 12.96
C GLY A 108 6.23 -9.51 14.27
N GLY A 109 6.63 -8.75 15.29
CA GLY A 109 5.97 -8.73 16.60
C GLY A 109 6.66 -9.56 17.67
N THR A 110 5.94 -9.80 18.78
CA THR A 110 6.45 -10.55 19.93
C THR A 110 5.82 -11.94 19.96
N LEU A 111 6.62 -12.96 19.64
CA LEU A 111 6.21 -14.35 19.78
C LEU A 111 6.26 -14.73 21.25
N ALA A 112 5.22 -15.39 21.76
CA ALA A 112 5.18 -15.90 23.12
C ALA A 112 5.05 -17.42 23.10
N CYS A 113 5.41 -18.05 24.23
CA CYS A 113 5.12 -19.47 24.40
C CYS A 113 3.69 -19.66 24.90
N GLY A 114 2.94 -20.56 24.27
CA GLY A 114 1.59 -20.91 24.71
C GLY A 114 1.60 -21.51 26.12
N ALA A 115 0.51 -21.36 26.86
CA ALA A 115 0.43 -21.79 28.26
C ALA A 115 0.60 -23.32 28.48
N SER A 116 0.50 -24.12 27.42
CA SER A 116 0.77 -25.57 27.46
C SER A 116 2.16 -25.94 26.95
N CYS A 117 2.95 -25.00 26.42
CA CYS A 117 4.24 -25.25 25.77
C CYS A 117 4.19 -26.19 24.55
N GLU A 118 3.00 -26.59 24.09
CA GLU A 118 2.79 -27.44 22.91
C GLU A 118 2.68 -26.62 21.61
N ALA A 119 2.49 -25.30 21.71
CA ALA A 119 2.38 -24.38 20.60
C ALA A 119 2.89 -22.99 20.97
N PHE A 120 3.26 -22.19 19.96
CA PHE A 120 3.53 -20.78 20.14
C PHE A 120 2.21 -19.99 20.26
N ASP A 121 2.22 -18.97 21.11
CA ASP A 121 1.19 -17.94 21.14
C ASP A 121 1.59 -16.82 20.18
N THR A 122 0.88 -16.77 19.05
CA THR A 122 1.09 -15.80 17.97
C THR A 122 0.21 -14.57 18.11
N THR A 123 -0.55 -14.40 19.20
CA THR A 123 -1.43 -13.23 19.39
C THR A 123 -0.68 -11.90 19.48
N GLY A 124 0.59 -11.94 19.90
CA GLY A 124 1.51 -10.81 19.88
C GLY A 124 2.29 -10.64 18.57
N CYS A 125 2.10 -11.54 17.60
CA CYS A 125 2.67 -11.43 16.27
C CYS A 125 1.84 -10.50 15.38
N ILE A 126 2.54 -9.77 14.53
CA ILE A 126 1.98 -8.89 13.52
C ILE A 126 1.69 -9.74 12.29
N ASP A 127 0.41 -9.99 12.06
CA ASP A 127 -0.10 -10.71 10.91
C ASP A 127 -0.46 -9.75 9.77
N ASP A 128 -0.40 -10.22 8.52
CA ASP A 128 -0.83 -9.50 7.32
C ASP A 128 -2.21 -9.98 6.80
N HIS A 129 -2.93 -10.84 7.55
CA HIS A 129 -4.32 -11.26 7.29
C HIS A 129 -5.38 -10.13 7.30
N ASN A 130 -4.94 -8.88 7.29
CA ASN A 130 -5.80 -7.71 7.07
C ASN A 130 -6.13 -7.47 5.59
N LEU A 131 -5.88 -8.45 4.71
CA LEU A 131 -6.27 -8.46 3.29
C LEU A 131 -7.39 -9.48 3.03
N PRO A 132 -8.21 -9.28 1.98
CA PRO A 132 -9.24 -10.25 1.62
C PRO A 132 -8.63 -11.56 1.08
N ASP A 133 -9.31 -12.69 1.31
CA ASP A 133 -8.98 -14.00 0.74
C ASP A 133 -9.37 -14.06 -0.74
N THR A 134 -8.62 -13.34 -1.57
CA THR A 134 -8.82 -13.19 -3.02
C THR A 134 -7.48 -13.19 -3.75
N ALA A 135 -7.50 -13.42 -5.07
CA ALA A 135 -6.28 -13.41 -5.87
C ALA A 135 -5.49 -12.09 -5.77
N VAL A 136 -6.19 -10.94 -5.70
CA VAL A 136 -5.55 -9.64 -5.50
C VAL A 136 -4.97 -9.48 -4.09
N GLY A 137 -5.61 -10.06 -3.07
CA GLY A 137 -5.06 -10.13 -1.72
C GLY A 137 -3.77 -10.94 -1.65
N ASP A 138 -3.72 -12.09 -2.34
CA ASP A 138 -2.54 -12.95 -2.40
C ASP A 138 -1.36 -12.28 -3.09
N GLN A 139 -1.61 -11.61 -4.22
CA GLN A 139 -0.58 -10.86 -4.95
C GLN A 139 -0.05 -9.66 -4.13
N MET A 140 -0.93 -8.99 -3.38
CA MET A 140 -0.56 -7.90 -2.48
C MET A 140 0.33 -8.39 -1.34
N ARG A 141 -0.05 -9.49 -0.69
CA ARG A 141 0.74 -10.15 0.36
C ARG A 141 2.13 -10.51 -0.15
N TRP A 142 2.20 -11.20 -1.30
CA TRP A 142 3.48 -11.55 -1.93
C TRP A 142 4.39 -10.34 -2.14
N LEU A 143 3.85 -9.24 -2.67
CA LEU A 143 4.65 -8.05 -2.97
C LEU A 143 5.17 -7.37 -1.69
N VAL A 144 4.34 -7.27 -0.66
CA VAL A 144 4.71 -6.68 0.64
C VAL A 144 5.76 -7.55 1.35
N GLU A 145 5.58 -8.87 1.34
CA GLU A 145 6.56 -9.83 1.88
C GLU A 145 7.91 -9.71 1.17
N ALA A 146 7.91 -9.67 -0.17
CA ALA A 146 9.13 -9.53 -0.97
C ALA A 146 9.85 -8.20 -0.70
N ALA A 147 9.12 -7.10 -0.48
CA ALA A 147 9.71 -5.83 -0.13
C ALA A 147 10.28 -5.83 1.31
N ASN A 148 9.56 -6.40 2.27
CA ASN A 148 10.00 -6.50 3.67
C ASN A 148 11.19 -7.45 3.87
N ALA A 149 11.35 -8.46 3.02
CA ALA A 149 12.51 -9.35 3.05
C ALA A 149 13.83 -8.63 2.70
N GLY A 150 13.75 -7.43 2.11
CA GLY A 150 14.92 -6.65 1.71
C GLY A 150 15.69 -7.22 0.50
N GLU A 151 15.15 -8.24 -0.15
CA GLU A 151 15.69 -8.85 -1.36
C GLU A 151 14.70 -8.70 -2.51
N ALA A 152 15.15 -8.03 -3.58
CA ALA A 152 14.31 -7.86 -4.77
C ALA A 152 13.91 -9.21 -5.37
N PRO A 153 12.63 -9.40 -5.75
CA PRO A 153 12.21 -10.62 -6.43
C PRO A 153 13.03 -10.77 -7.71
N ASP A 154 13.50 -11.97 -8.01
CA ASP A 154 14.31 -12.18 -9.21
C ASP A 154 13.48 -12.03 -10.49
N ALA A 155 14.16 -12.01 -11.65
CA ALA A 155 13.49 -11.84 -12.94
C ALA A 155 12.48 -12.96 -13.26
N THR A 156 12.62 -14.15 -12.66
CA THR A 156 11.70 -15.26 -12.84
C THR A 156 10.43 -15.00 -12.04
N ALA A 157 10.56 -14.67 -10.75
CA ALA A 157 9.44 -14.31 -9.90
C ALA A 157 8.68 -13.09 -10.46
N PHE A 158 9.41 -12.08 -10.96
CA PHE A 158 8.80 -10.96 -11.67
C PHE A 158 7.98 -11.43 -12.88
N ALA A 159 8.51 -12.31 -13.71
CA ALA A 159 7.79 -12.79 -14.90
C ALA A 159 6.58 -13.66 -14.57
N GLU A 160 6.55 -14.31 -13.41
CA GLU A 160 5.44 -15.15 -12.93
C GLU A 160 4.31 -14.32 -12.30
N HIS A 161 4.65 -13.25 -11.58
CA HIS A 161 3.67 -12.44 -10.86
C HIS A 161 3.13 -11.25 -11.67
N PHE A 162 3.85 -10.77 -12.69
CA PHE A 162 3.43 -9.61 -13.49
C PHE A 162 2.92 -9.99 -14.88
N SER A 163 1.86 -9.32 -15.34
CA SER A 163 1.21 -9.61 -16.61
C SER A 163 2.12 -9.32 -17.81
N ALA A 164 1.87 -9.99 -18.94
CA ALA A 164 2.60 -9.69 -20.18
C ALA A 164 2.38 -8.23 -20.64
N ASN A 165 1.20 -7.66 -20.34
CA ASN A 165 0.88 -6.27 -20.63
C ASN A 165 1.74 -5.32 -19.78
N PHE A 166 1.87 -5.57 -18.48
CA PHE A 166 2.75 -4.84 -17.58
C PHE A 166 4.20 -4.91 -18.09
N GLN A 167 4.70 -6.12 -18.33
CA GLN A 167 6.09 -6.36 -18.75
C GLN A 167 6.44 -5.67 -20.08
N SER A 168 5.45 -5.45 -20.95
CA SER A 168 5.65 -4.72 -22.21
C SER A 168 5.88 -3.21 -22.02
N GLN A 169 5.41 -2.64 -20.92
CA GLN A 169 5.53 -1.22 -20.59
C GLN A 169 6.69 -0.96 -19.63
N CYS A 170 6.87 -1.83 -18.64
CA CYS A 170 7.92 -1.74 -17.64
C CYS A 170 8.58 -3.11 -17.48
N ASN A 171 9.74 -3.28 -18.11
CA ASN A 171 10.54 -4.50 -17.97
C ASN A 171 11.12 -4.63 -16.56
N TYR A 172 11.75 -5.76 -16.23
CA TYR A 172 12.31 -6.02 -14.90
C TYR A 172 13.25 -4.91 -14.39
N ALA A 173 14.07 -4.31 -15.26
CA ALA A 173 14.96 -3.22 -14.87
C ALA A 173 14.19 -1.94 -14.50
N CYS A 174 13.15 -1.61 -15.27
CA CYS A 174 12.21 -0.53 -14.95
C CYS A 174 11.47 -0.80 -13.64
N PHE A 175 10.97 -2.02 -13.42
CA PHE A 175 10.28 -2.39 -12.18
C PHE A 175 11.16 -2.15 -10.95
N LEU A 176 12.44 -2.54 -11.05
CA LEU A 176 13.40 -2.28 -9.99
C LEU A 176 13.63 -0.78 -9.77
N SER A 177 13.89 0.01 -10.82
CA SER A 177 14.24 1.43 -10.67
C SER A 177 13.05 2.30 -10.25
N GLU A 178 11.89 2.10 -10.87
CA GLU A 178 10.74 2.97 -10.74
C GLU A 178 9.83 2.59 -9.56
N PHE A 179 9.85 1.31 -9.15
CA PHE A 179 8.91 0.83 -8.12
C PHE A 179 9.62 0.16 -6.95
N TYR A 180 10.31 -0.96 -7.17
CA TYR A 180 10.80 -1.78 -6.06
C TYR A 180 11.86 -1.06 -5.23
N ASN A 181 12.84 -0.41 -5.87
CA ASN A 181 13.88 0.30 -5.14
C ASN A 181 13.33 1.51 -4.35
N PRO A 182 12.45 2.37 -4.91
CA PRO A 182 11.75 3.37 -4.11
C PRO A 182 10.99 2.74 -2.95
N LEU A 183 10.20 1.69 -3.22
CA LEU A 183 9.42 1.00 -2.19
C LEU A 183 10.34 0.50 -1.06
N ALA A 184 11.37 -0.27 -1.37
CA ALA A 184 12.29 -0.83 -0.36
C ALA A 184 13.12 0.24 0.37
N ASN A 185 13.50 1.34 -0.29
CA ASN A 185 14.35 2.38 0.32
C ASN A 185 13.56 3.38 1.19
N TYR A 186 12.34 3.74 0.79
CA TYR A 186 11.52 4.66 1.58
C TYR A 186 10.81 3.97 2.74
N TYR A 187 10.61 2.64 2.62
CA TYR A 187 9.70 1.91 3.48
C TYR A 187 10.43 0.71 4.11
N ALA A 188 11.25 0.99 5.13
CA ALA A 188 12.12 0.00 5.79
C ALA A 188 11.36 -1.25 6.29
N GLN A 189 10.10 -1.07 6.71
CA GLN A 189 9.16 -2.14 7.00
C GLN A 189 7.74 -1.65 6.69
N MET A 190 6.98 -2.44 5.95
CA MET A 190 5.57 -2.20 5.64
C MET A 190 4.68 -3.15 6.42
N ILE A 191 3.65 -2.60 7.06
CA ILE A 191 2.66 -3.32 7.85
C ILE A 191 1.28 -3.05 7.24
N ILE A 192 0.56 -4.11 6.88
CA ILE A 192 -0.80 -3.98 6.34
C ILE A 192 -1.79 -3.75 7.48
N LEU A 193 -2.41 -2.58 7.47
CA LEU A 193 -3.39 -2.17 8.48
C LEU A 193 -4.82 -2.64 8.13
N GLY A 194 -5.08 -2.93 6.86
CA GLY A 194 -6.41 -3.17 6.33
C GLY A 194 -6.47 -2.91 4.83
N TYR A 195 -7.67 -2.96 4.27
CA TYR A 195 -7.95 -2.53 2.91
C TYR A 195 -9.17 -1.61 2.89
N GLU A 196 -9.36 -0.89 1.78
CA GLU A 196 -10.54 -0.04 1.59
C GLU A 196 -11.75 -0.84 1.09
N ASP A 197 -12.95 -0.42 1.48
CA ASP A 197 -14.23 -1.09 1.12
C ASP A 197 -14.50 -1.14 -0.39
N THR A 198 -13.67 -0.49 -1.20
CA THR A 198 -13.72 -0.49 -2.68
C THR A 198 -13.02 -1.70 -3.30
N ALA A 199 -12.44 -2.61 -2.50
CA ALA A 199 -11.76 -3.78 -3.02
C ALA A 199 -12.71 -4.73 -3.79
N THR A 200 -12.22 -5.24 -4.92
CA THR A 200 -12.89 -6.23 -5.77
C THR A 200 -12.06 -7.53 -5.82
N GLU A 201 -12.43 -8.48 -6.68
CA GLU A 201 -11.60 -9.68 -6.90
C GLU A 201 -10.26 -9.36 -7.60
N THR A 202 -10.20 -8.26 -8.36
CA THR A 202 -9.03 -7.88 -9.18
C THR A 202 -8.37 -6.59 -8.74
N ASP A 203 -9.00 -5.78 -7.90
CA ASP A 203 -8.51 -4.46 -7.51
C ASP A 203 -8.55 -4.28 -6.00
N ILE A 204 -7.51 -3.69 -5.42
CA ILE A 204 -7.46 -3.43 -3.99
C ILE A 204 -6.68 -2.16 -3.65
N TRP A 205 -7.09 -1.50 -2.58
CA TRP A 205 -6.29 -0.51 -1.86
C TRP A 205 -5.94 -1.06 -0.48
N ALA A 206 -4.69 -1.45 -0.28
CA ALA A 206 -4.16 -1.80 1.02
C ALA A 206 -3.75 -0.53 1.77
N ARG A 207 -4.13 -0.43 3.04
CA ARG A 207 -3.69 0.60 3.98
C ARG A 207 -2.41 0.11 4.64
N LEU A 208 -1.38 0.95 4.64
CA LEU A 208 -0.06 0.60 5.13
C LEU A 208 0.38 1.53 6.26
N SER A 209 0.98 0.95 7.29
CA SER A 209 1.89 1.62 8.20
C SER A 209 3.30 1.30 7.75
N ILE A 210 4.19 2.29 7.78
CA ILE A 210 5.48 2.21 7.11
C ILE A 210 6.57 2.78 8.01
N ALA A 211 7.78 2.21 7.90
CA ALA A 211 8.95 2.59 8.70
C ALA A 211 8.62 2.61 10.20
N ASP A 212 8.16 1.48 10.73
CA ASP A 212 7.77 1.31 12.13
C ASP A 212 6.66 2.26 12.63
N GLY A 213 5.84 2.77 11.70
CA GLY A 213 4.73 3.67 12.02
C GLY A 213 5.08 5.15 11.95
N ASP A 214 6.25 5.49 11.41
CA ASP A 214 6.63 6.87 11.11
C ASP A 214 5.81 7.45 9.94
N TYR A 215 5.36 6.60 9.00
CA TYR A 215 4.57 7.01 7.85
C TYR A 215 3.37 6.12 7.61
N TYR A 216 2.27 6.70 7.14
CA TYR A 216 1.11 5.97 6.65
C TYR A 216 0.95 6.15 5.14
N GLY A 217 0.54 5.08 4.47
CA GLY A 217 0.43 5.04 3.02
C GLY A 217 -0.68 4.13 2.54
N ARG A 218 -0.89 4.16 1.23
CA ARG A 218 -1.73 3.22 0.51
C ARG A 218 -0.91 2.54 -0.57
N LEU A 219 -1.20 1.27 -0.80
CA LEU A 219 -0.72 0.51 -1.94
C LEU A 219 -1.92 -0.02 -2.71
N ALA A 220 -2.13 0.53 -3.90
CA ALA A 220 -3.09 0.04 -4.86
C ALA A 220 -2.47 -1.09 -5.70
N MET A 221 -3.30 -2.08 -6.03
CA MET A 221 -2.95 -3.15 -6.97
C MET A 221 -4.13 -3.49 -7.85
N VAL A 222 -3.84 -3.76 -9.12
CA VAL A 222 -4.77 -4.21 -10.16
C VAL A 222 -4.23 -5.47 -10.79
N LEU A 223 -5.09 -6.47 -10.95
CA LEU A 223 -4.78 -7.71 -11.64
C LEU A 223 -5.33 -7.73 -13.07
N GLU A 224 -4.65 -8.47 -13.93
CA GLU A 224 -5.16 -8.86 -15.24
C GLU A 224 -6.25 -9.92 -15.04
N PRO A 225 -7.52 -9.66 -15.44
CA PRO A 225 -8.62 -10.58 -15.14
C PRO A 225 -8.50 -11.97 -15.78
N THR A 226 -7.62 -12.13 -16.77
CA THR A 226 -7.46 -13.39 -17.50
C THR A 226 -6.56 -14.40 -16.82
N ASP A 227 -5.59 -13.94 -16.02
CA ASP A 227 -4.58 -14.80 -15.39
C ASP A 227 -4.23 -14.41 -13.95
N ASN A 228 -4.88 -13.39 -13.38
CA ASN A 228 -4.66 -12.87 -12.03
C ASN A 228 -3.21 -12.44 -11.75
N THR A 229 -2.46 -12.11 -12.78
CA THR A 229 -1.13 -11.50 -12.64
C THR A 229 -1.26 -10.01 -12.44
N ILE A 230 -0.29 -9.40 -11.77
CA ILE A 230 -0.25 -7.97 -11.48
C ILE A 230 -0.13 -7.20 -12.80
N ASN A 231 -1.11 -6.33 -13.05
CA ASN A 231 -1.18 -5.47 -14.22
C ASN A 231 -0.93 -3.99 -13.88
N GLY A 232 -0.95 -3.64 -12.59
CA GLY A 232 -0.75 -2.29 -12.11
C GLY A 232 -0.52 -2.24 -10.60
N ILE A 233 0.38 -1.36 -10.16
CA ILE A 233 0.69 -1.12 -8.74
C ILE A 233 0.95 0.35 -8.50
N LEU A 234 0.50 0.89 -7.36
CA LEU A 234 0.73 2.29 -7.03
C LEU A 234 0.88 2.45 -5.53
N THR A 235 1.96 3.12 -5.11
CA THR A 235 2.13 3.51 -3.71
C THR A 235 1.90 4.99 -3.56
N THR A 236 1.37 5.39 -2.42
CA THR A 236 1.10 6.79 -2.18
C THR A 236 0.99 7.10 -0.69
N LEU A 237 1.49 8.25 -0.25
CA LEU A 237 1.41 8.65 1.15
C LEU A 237 -0.04 8.98 1.52
N ALA A 238 -0.45 8.59 2.72
CA ALA A 238 -1.83 8.66 3.18
C ALA A 238 -1.90 9.31 4.56
N PRO A 239 -1.74 10.64 4.66
CA PRO A 239 -1.77 11.35 5.93
C PRO A 239 -3.10 11.14 6.68
N ASP A 240 -4.20 10.91 5.96
CA ASP A 240 -5.51 10.61 6.54
C ASP A 240 -5.62 9.27 7.27
N LEU A 241 -4.69 8.35 7.02
CA LEU A 241 -4.59 7.10 7.75
C LEU A 241 -3.76 7.23 9.03
N ASP A 242 -3.00 8.31 9.16
CA ASP A 242 -2.19 8.57 10.34
C ASP A 242 -3.09 8.90 11.54
N PRO A 243 -2.97 8.18 12.68
CA PRO A 243 -3.76 8.44 13.88
C PRO A 243 -3.68 9.87 14.42
N ALA A 244 -2.59 10.60 14.14
CA ALA A 244 -2.42 11.99 14.55
C ALA A 244 -3.31 12.95 13.74
N PHE A 245 -3.62 12.64 12.49
CA PHE A 245 -4.43 13.46 11.60
C PHE A 245 -5.87 12.96 11.49
N GLY A 246 -6.05 11.64 11.37
CA GLY A 246 -7.34 11.02 11.10
C GLY A 246 -7.90 11.38 9.72
N PRO A 247 -9.12 10.89 9.39
CA PRO A 247 -9.73 11.09 8.08
C PRO A 247 -9.97 12.57 7.80
N ILE A 248 -9.92 12.95 6.52
CA ILE A 248 -10.24 14.32 6.11
C ILE A 248 -11.69 14.67 6.43
N GLY A 249 -11.91 15.83 7.02
CA GLY A 249 -13.24 16.38 7.28
C GLY A 249 -13.94 16.78 5.98
N SER A 250 -15.28 16.73 5.97
CA SER A 250 -16.09 17.13 4.80
C SER A 250 -16.00 18.63 4.43
N GLN A 251 -15.33 19.43 5.26
CA GLN A 251 -15.05 20.86 5.04
C GLN A 251 -13.54 21.12 5.12
N GLU A 252 -12.72 20.09 4.96
CA GLU A 252 -11.27 20.24 4.91
C GLU A 252 -10.76 20.03 3.50
N LEU A 253 -9.62 20.64 3.20
CA LEU A 253 -8.86 20.48 1.96
C LEU A 253 -7.44 20.04 2.32
N GLY A 254 -7.00 18.92 1.77
CA GLY A 254 -5.67 18.35 1.97
C GLY A 254 -4.76 18.54 0.77
N LEU A 255 -3.56 19.07 0.98
CA LEU A 255 -2.62 19.47 -0.08
C LEU A 255 -1.18 19.03 0.23
N PHE A 256 -0.45 18.56 -0.77
CA PHE A 256 1.01 18.47 -0.79
C PHE A 256 1.59 19.68 -1.56
N ILE A 257 2.69 20.24 -1.08
CA ILE A 257 3.35 21.38 -1.74
C ILE A 257 4.71 20.92 -2.25
N MET A 258 4.88 20.96 -3.56
CA MET A 258 6.09 20.47 -4.23
C MET A 258 6.60 21.51 -5.22
N ASP A 259 7.91 21.58 -5.40
CA ASP A 259 8.47 22.36 -6.49
C ASP A 259 8.15 21.72 -7.86
N ALA A 260 8.40 22.46 -8.94
CA ALA A 260 8.21 21.97 -10.31
C ALA A 260 9.05 20.73 -10.68
N TYR A 261 9.97 20.29 -9.81
CA TYR A 261 10.81 19.10 -9.98
C TYR A 261 10.35 17.93 -9.10
N GLY A 262 9.25 18.08 -8.37
CA GLY A 262 8.72 17.04 -7.48
C GLY A 262 9.44 16.95 -6.14
N ASN A 263 10.18 17.97 -5.71
CA ASN A 263 10.74 18.03 -4.36
C ASN A 263 9.75 18.73 -3.42
N PRO A 264 9.51 18.22 -2.20
CA PRO A 264 8.65 18.89 -1.23
C PRO A 264 9.23 20.24 -0.79
N MET A 265 8.37 21.25 -0.60
CA MET A 265 8.75 22.59 -0.14
C MET A 265 8.26 22.86 1.28
N PHE A 266 9.15 23.36 2.16
CA PHE A 266 8.88 23.56 3.60
C PHE A 266 8.63 25.02 3.96
N ASN A 267 7.95 25.25 5.09
CA ASN A 267 7.78 26.56 5.72
C ASN A 267 7.15 27.62 4.79
N GLN A 268 6.29 27.19 3.89
CA GLN A 268 5.55 28.08 3.02
C GLN A 268 4.30 28.58 3.75
N ALA A 269 3.97 29.86 3.61
CA ALA A 269 2.73 30.38 4.18
C ALA A 269 1.60 30.10 3.19
N VAL A 270 0.63 29.28 3.62
CA VAL A 270 -0.51 28.85 2.81
C VAL A 270 -1.79 29.44 3.37
N GLU A 271 -2.64 30.00 2.52
CA GLU A 271 -3.97 30.47 2.88
C GLU A 271 -4.99 30.17 1.78
N LEU A 272 -6.26 30.00 2.14
CA LEU A 272 -7.35 29.91 1.17
C LEU A 272 -7.76 31.31 0.71
N VAL A 273 -8.11 31.42 -0.57
CA VAL A 273 -8.64 32.63 -1.17
C VAL A 273 -9.99 32.36 -1.83
N ASN A 274 -10.86 33.36 -1.85
CA ASN A 274 -12.14 33.25 -2.51
C ASN A 274 -11.96 33.30 -4.03
N VAL A 275 -12.49 32.31 -4.75
CA VAL A 275 -12.32 32.17 -6.21
C VAL A 275 -12.85 33.35 -7.02
N THR A 276 -13.82 34.10 -6.49
CA THR A 276 -14.40 35.26 -7.19
C THR A 276 -13.59 36.53 -6.97
N THR A 277 -13.02 36.72 -5.79
CA THR A 277 -12.35 37.98 -5.42
C THR A 277 -10.82 37.90 -5.43
N GLY A 278 -10.27 36.68 -5.38
CA GLY A 278 -8.83 36.44 -5.19
C GLY A 278 -8.30 36.86 -3.83
N GLN A 279 -9.17 37.26 -2.91
CA GLN A 279 -8.78 37.74 -1.58
C GLN A 279 -8.80 36.61 -0.55
N PRO A 280 -7.90 36.63 0.45
CA PRO A 280 -7.96 35.72 1.59
C PRO A 280 -9.27 35.85 2.34
N PHE A 281 -9.73 34.75 2.93
CA PHE A 281 -10.89 34.76 3.81
C PHE A 281 -10.59 35.46 5.15
N GLU A 282 -11.58 36.13 5.75
CA GLU A 282 -11.40 36.89 7.00
C GLU A 282 -11.05 36.02 8.22
N THR A 283 -11.38 34.72 8.17
CA THR A 283 -11.01 33.77 9.23
C THR A 283 -9.74 33.05 8.79
N PRO A 284 -8.65 33.11 9.58
CA PRO A 284 -7.43 32.40 9.22
C PRO A 284 -7.73 30.91 9.16
N VAL A 285 -7.50 30.34 7.99
CA VAL A 285 -7.65 28.92 7.77
C VAL A 285 -6.43 28.26 8.40
N VAL A 286 -6.64 27.49 9.46
CA VAL A 286 -5.55 26.82 10.17
C VAL A 286 -4.95 25.78 9.23
N ALA A 287 -3.75 26.07 8.74
CA ALA A 287 -2.90 25.14 8.03
C ALA A 287 -2.20 24.22 9.04
N TYR A 288 -2.61 22.96 9.12
CA TYR A 288 -1.75 21.95 9.76
C TYR A 288 -0.65 21.60 8.76
N THR A 289 0.52 22.22 8.92
CA THR A 289 1.71 21.83 8.17
C THR A 289 2.40 20.74 8.96
N ASP A 290 2.60 19.58 8.32
CA ASP A 290 3.42 18.54 8.90
C ASP A 290 4.80 18.51 8.25
N GLU A 291 5.84 18.53 9.07
CA GLU A 291 7.21 18.34 8.61
C GLU A 291 7.46 16.90 8.16
N VAL A 292 6.65 15.92 8.59
CA VAL A 292 6.79 14.51 8.20
C VAL A 292 6.17 14.23 6.82
N TYR A 293 4.89 14.55 6.59
CA TYR A 293 4.25 14.31 5.27
C TYR A 293 4.39 15.44 4.26
N HIS A 294 4.88 16.62 4.65
CA HIS A 294 4.92 17.82 3.78
C HIS A 294 3.52 18.18 3.25
N TYR A 295 2.56 18.04 4.15
CA TYR A 295 1.14 18.04 3.87
C TYR A 295 0.46 19.14 4.66
N VAL A 296 -0.55 19.75 4.05
CA VAL A 296 -1.29 20.89 4.56
C VAL A 296 -2.76 20.59 4.56
N ARG A 297 -3.40 20.69 5.73
CA ARG A 297 -4.88 20.71 5.84
C ARG A 297 -5.38 22.10 6.08
N LEU A 298 -6.39 22.49 5.33
CA LEU A 298 -7.03 23.78 5.38
C LEU A 298 -8.54 23.61 5.62
N GLU A 299 -9.09 24.27 6.63
CA GLU A 299 -10.53 24.36 6.86
C GLU A 299 -11.18 25.30 5.83
N VAL A 300 -12.05 24.74 4.98
CA VAL A 300 -12.80 25.49 3.98
C VAL A 300 -13.98 26.21 4.66
N PRO A 301 -14.13 27.53 4.45
CA PRO A 301 -15.25 28.28 5.02
C PRO A 301 -16.62 27.71 4.61
N ALA A 302 -17.53 27.67 5.58
CA ALA A 302 -18.86 27.11 5.38
C ALA A 302 -19.62 27.81 4.23
N GLY A 303 -20.13 27.01 3.29
CA GLY A 303 -20.91 27.49 2.15
C GLY A 303 -20.09 27.71 0.87
N GLU A 304 -18.76 27.62 0.95
CA GLU A 304 -17.91 27.60 -0.25
C GLU A 304 -17.91 26.20 -0.86
N SER A 305 -18.22 26.11 -2.15
CA SER A 305 -18.14 24.86 -2.93
C SER A 305 -16.78 24.68 -3.60
N GLU A 306 -16.01 25.76 -3.72
CA GLU A 306 -14.70 25.80 -4.35
C GLU A 306 -13.90 26.96 -3.74
N VAL A 307 -12.58 26.76 -3.59
CA VAL A 307 -11.65 27.76 -3.05
C VAL A 307 -10.41 27.85 -3.93
N GLY A 308 -9.69 28.98 -3.89
CA GLY A 308 -8.32 29.05 -4.38
C GLY A 308 -7.33 28.85 -3.25
N VAL A 309 -6.10 28.54 -3.59
CA VAL A 309 -4.98 28.48 -2.63
C VAL A 309 -3.99 29.58 -2.98
N LYS A 310 -3.52 30.31 -1.96
CA LYS A 310 -2.42 31.25 -2.09
C LYS A 310 -1.25 30.77 -1.26
N LEU A 311 -0.09 30.75 -1.88
CA LEU A 311 1.19 30.40 -1.31
C LEU A 311 2.11 31.61 -1.34
N VAL A 312 2.67 31.97 -0.19
CA VAL A 312 3.79 32.92 -0.10
C VAL A 312 5.05 32.15 0.17
N HIS A 313 5.97 32.23 -0.78
CA HIS A 313 7.24 31.53 -0.74
C HIS A 313 8.17 32.15 0.29
N SER A 314 9.13 31.36 0.79
CA SER A 314 10.15 31.85 1.72
C SER A 314 11.02 32.96 1.14
N ASP A 315 11.11 33.07 -0.18
CA ASP A 315 11.82 34.13 -0.90
C ASP A 315 10.93 35.35 -1.23
N GLY A 316 9.66 35.33 -0.83
CA GLY A 316 8.68 36.39 -1.04
C GLY A 316 7.87 36.28 -2.33
N GLN A 317 8.15 35.32 -3.21
CA GLN A 317 7.32 35.07 -4.40
C GLN A 317 5.92 34.60 -3.99
N VAL A 318 4.90 35.03 -4.73
CA VAL A 318 3.51 34.61 -4.49
C VAL A 318 3.05 33.71 -5.62
N THR A 319 2.49 32.56 -5.25
CA THR A 319 1.83 31.63 -6.18
C THR A 319 0.38 31.45 -5.77
N TYR A 320 -0.53 31.64 -6.71
CA TYR A 320 -1.93 31.30 -6.58
C TYR A 320 -2.23 30.02 -7.34
N ALA A 321 -3.09 29.18 -6.77
CA ALA A 321 -3.57 27.97 -7.40
C ALA A 321 -5.10 28.00 -7.47
N PHE A 322 -5.62 27.73 -8.67
CA PHE A 322 -7.04 27.67 -8.95
C PHE A 322 -7.35 26.46 -9.84
N GLY A 323 -8.62 26.08 -9.88
CA GLY A 323 -9.09 24.97 -10.71
C GLY A 323 -10.16 24.16 -10.01
N SER A 324 -10.86 23.34 -10.80
CA SER A 324 -12.04 22.56 -10.38
C SER A 324 -11.77 21.49 -9.31
N TYR A 325 -10.53 21.37 -8.85
CA TYR A 325 -10.09 20.42 -7.84
C TYR A 325 -10.19 20.93 -6.41
N PHE A 326 -10.05 22.24 -6.19
CA PHE A 326 -9.96 22.79 -4.83
C PHE A 326 -11.34 22.92 -4.17
N THR A 327 -11.94 21.78 -3.85
CA THR A 327 -13.29 21.64 -3.30
C THR A 327 -13.24 21.00 -1.90
N PRO A 328 -14.16 21.34 -0.97
CA PRO A 328 -14.15 20.78 0.37
C PRO A 328 -14.35 19.27 0.40
N GLY A 329 -13.69 18.60 1.35
CA GLY A 329 -13.72 17.14 1.54
C GLY A 329 -12.77 16.37 0.63
N LYS A 330 -11.91 17.07 -0.11
CA LYS A 330 -10.92 16.47 -1.00
C LYS A 330 -9.53 16.50 -0.38
N ASP A 331 -8.81 15.42 -0.57
CA ASP A 331 -7.49 15.18 0.01
C ASP A 331 -6.45 14.95 -1.09
N ARG A 332 -5.18 15.11 -0.72
CA ARG A 332 -3.99 14.65 -1.46
C ARG A 332 -3.71 15.43 -2.76
N TYR A 333 -4.12 16.69 -2.84
CA TYR A 333 -3.77 17.52 -4.01
C TYR A 333 -2.32 17.93 -4.02
N THR A 334 -1.62 17.65 -5.13
CA THR A 334 -0.28 18.18 -5.32
C THR A 334 -0.35 19.58 -5.93
N LEU A 335 0.00 20.59 -5.13
CA LEU A 335 0.26 21.92 -5.61
C LEU A 335 1.73 22.02 -6.04
N LEU A 336 1.95 22.00 -7.36
CA LEU A 336 3.24 22.31 -7.97
C LEU A 336 3.47 23.81 -7.87
N VAL A 337 4.63 24.23 -7.37
CA VAL A 337 5.04 25.63 -7.28
C VAL A 337 6.40 25.85 -7.91
N TRP A 338 6.55 26.96 -8.62
CA TRP A 338 7.79 27.29 -9.33
C TRP A 338 8.69 28.12 -8.43
N PRO A 339 9.97 27.76 -8.24
CA PRO A 339 10.91 28.61 -7.52
C PRO A 339 10.98 30.02 -8.15
N ASN A 340 11.29 31.02 -7.32
CA ASN A 340 11.44 32.38 -7.80
C ASN A 340 12.54 32.47 -8.88
N GLY A 341 12.28 33.20 -9.96
CA GLY A 341 13.20 33.33 -11.08
C GLY A 341 13.04 32.24 -12.15
N THR A 342 12.35 31.14 -11.85
CA THR A 342 12.21 30.03 -12.81
C THR A 342 11.27 30.41 -13.94
N LEU A 343 10.11 31.01 -13.67
CA LEU A 343 9.19 31.42 -14.74
C LEU A 343 9.75 32.59 -15.58
N GLU A 344 10.58 33.45 -15.00
CA GLU A 344 11.31 34.48 -15.76
C GLU A 344 12.34 33.84 -16.68
N SER A 345 13.04 32.81 -16.20
CA SER A 345 13.99 32.04 -17.01
C SER A 345 13.27 31.29 -18.13
N VAL A 346 12.05 30.81 -17.88
CA VAL A 346 11.18 30.16 -18.87
C VAL A 346 10.68 31.18 -19.90
N ALA A 347 10.23 32.37 -19.48
CA ALA A 347 9.82 33.45 -20.37
C ALA A 347 10.95 33.89 -21.32
N GLN A 348 12.19 33.95 -20.81
CA GLN A 348 13.37 34.30 -21.61
C GLN A 348 13.67 33.29 -22.73
N GLN A 349 13.29 32.01 -22.56
CA GLN A 349 13.50 30.99 -23.60
C GLN A 349 12.69 31.27 -24.87
N VAL A 350 11.56 31.96 -24.74
CA VAL A 350 10.68 32.37 -25.85
C VAL A 350 10.75 33.88 -26.11
N GLY A 351 11.88 34.51 -25.74
CA GLY A 351 12.16 35.90 -26.04
C GLY A 351 11.32 36.93 -25.27
N VAL A 352 10.59 36.52 -24.23
CA VAL A 352 9.74 37.40 -23.42
C VAL A 352 10.49 37.93 -22.21
N THR A 353 10.36 39.23 -21.95
CA THR A 353 10.79 39.85 -20.69
C THR A 353 9.58 40.02 -19.79
N ALA A 354 9.61 39.39 -18.61
CA ALA A 354 8.53 39.50 -17.63
C ALA A 354 8.47 40.91 -17.03
N ASP A 355 7.27 41.52 -17.05
CA ASP A 355 6.97 42.80 -16.42
C ASP A 355 6.50 42.56 -14.97
N PRO A 356 7.19 43.09 -13.95
CA PRO A 356 6.76 42.98 -12.55
C PRO A 356 5.41 43.64 -12.25
N ALA A 357 4.90 44.51 -13.13
CA ALA A 357 3.57 45.09 -13.00
C ALA A 357 2.45 44.16 -13.50
N LYS A 358 2.81 42.96 -13.97
CA LYS A 358 1.92 41.98 -14.59
C LYS A 358 2.03 40.62 -13.91
N ALA A 359 1.03 39.78 -14.14
CA ALA A 359 1.01 38.40 -13.64
C ALA A 359 1.53 37.41 -14.70
N ARG A 360 1.79 36.17 -14.25
CA ARG A 360 2.12 35.04 -15.12
C ARG A 360 1.16 33.90 -14.82
N ILE A 361 0.60 33.29 -15.87
CA ILE A 361 -0.37 32.20 -15.77
C ILE A 361 0.22 30.97 -16.42
N TRP A 362 0.21 29.86 -15.69
CA TRP A 362 0.49 28.54 -16.19
C TRP A 362 -0.77 27.68 -16.03
N THR A 363 -1.31 27.24 -17.17
CA THR A 363 -2.50 26.40 -17.22
C THR A 363 -2.10 24.99 -17.61
N VAL A 364 -2.56 24.00 -16.84
CA VAL A 364 -2.42 22.58 -17.16
C VAL A 364 -3.80 21.99 -17.43
N LEU A 365 -3.90 21.27 -18.54
CA LEU A 365 -5.12 20.58 -18.95
C LEU A 365 -5.00 19.10 -18.62
N GLN A 366 -6.02 18.57 -17.94
CA GLN A 366 -6.04 17.18 -17.51
C GLN A 366 -7.34 16.50 -17.89
N TYR A 367 -7.25 15.27 -18.38
CA TYR A 367 -8.41 14.40 -18.51
C TYR A 367 -8.43 13.45 -17.32
N SER A 368 -9.42 13.60 -16.44
CA SER A 368 -9.63 12.66 -15.35
C SER A 368 -10.28 11.40 -15.92
N LYS A 369 -9.49 10.33 -16.02
CA LYS A 369 -9.93 9.03 -16.55
C LYS A 369 -10.91 8.31 -15.63
N GLY A 370 -11.06 8.78 -14.38
CA GLY A 370 -11.42 7.88 -13.30
C GLY A 370 -10.39 6.76 -13.17
N GLN A 371 -10.59 5.92 -12.17
CA GLN A 371 -9.71 4.82 -11.77
C GLN A 371 -9.10 4.03 -12.97
N ASP A 372 -7.77 4.12 -13.19
CA ASP A 372 -7.06 3.41 -14.28
C ASP A 372 -5.60 3.07 -13.91
N PHE A 373 -5.25 1.79 -14.14
CA PHE A 373 -3.98 1.02 -14.21
C PHE A 373 -2.74 1.37 -13.36
N TRP A 374 -2.44 2.62 -13.10
CA TRP A 374 -1.29 3.08 -12.31
C TRP A 374 -1.63 4.26 -11.40
N SER A 375 -2.91 4.57 -11.31
CA SER A 375 -3.44 5.77 -10.67
C SER A 375 -4.88 5.47 -10.27
N PHE A 376 -5.08 5.21 -8.98
CA PHE A 376 -6.41 5.13 -8.37
C PHE A 376 -6.80 6.45 -7.67
N GLU A 377 -6.02 7.51 -7.83
CA GLU A 377 -6.58 8.82 -7.52
C GLU A 377 -7.81 9.07 -8.42
N GLU A 378 -8.79 9.83 -7.93
CA GLU A 378 -9.71 10.57 -8.81
C GLU A 378 -8.94 11.46 -9.84
N PHE A 379 -7.61 11.51 -9.73
CA PHE A 379 -6.62 12.31 -10.45
C PHE A 379 -5.65 11.46 -11.28
N SER A 380 -6.07 10.29 -11.78
CA SER A 380 -5.45 9.60 -12.92
C SER A 380 -5.52 10.46 -14.19
N SER A 381 -4.82 11.59 -14.20
CA SER A 381 -4.86 12.50 -15.33
C SER A 381 -3.99 11.93 -16.45
N SER A 382 -4.60 11.58 -17.57
CA SER A 382 -3.83 11.64 -18.81
C SER A 382 -3.79 13.08 -19.28
N HIS A 383 -2.65 13.48 -19.84
CA HIS A 383 -2.57 14.61 -20.75
C HIS A 383 -3.73 14.52 -21.76
N ILE A 384 -4.46 15.63 -21.93
CA ILE A 384 -5.59 15.72 -22.86
C ILE A 384 -5.13 15.56 -24.31
N GLY A 385 -3.86 15.86 -24.58
CA GLY A 385 -3.36 15.92 -25.95
C GLY A 385 -3.44 17.33 -26.49
N CYS A 386 -4.04 17.48 -27.66
CA CYS A 386 -4.10 18.74 -28.38
C CYS A 386 -5.38 19.52 -28.04
N ALA A 387 -5.19 20.64 -27.36
CA ALA A 387 -6.21 21.60 -27.02
C ALA A 387 -5.74 22.99 -27.47
N THR A 388 -6.69 23.81 -27.91
CA THR A 388 -6.45 25.24 -28.04
C THR A 388 -6.94 25.94 -26.78
N VAL A 389 -6.18 26.91 -26.30
CA VAL A 389 -6.52 27.70 -25.13
C VAL A 389 -6.68 29.14 -25.57
N THR A 390 -7.77 29.76 -25.12
CA THR A 390 -8.01 31.19 -25.30
C THR A 390 -8.11 31.85 -23.93
N ILE A 391 -7.62 33.08 -23.83
CA ILE A 391 -7.69 33.89 -22.62
C ILE A 391 -8.36 35.22 -22.97
N ASP A 392 -9.34 35.61 -22.15
CA ASP A 392 -10.03 36.89 -22.25
C ASP A 392 -9.96 37.65 -20.91
N PRO A 393 -9.44 38.89 -20.86
CA PRO A 393 -8.79 39.59 -21.97
C PRO A 393 -7.48 38.92 -22.38
N THR A 394 -7.18 38.98 -23.69
CA THR A 394 -6.00 38.31 -24.25
C THR A 394 -4.70 38.96 -23.74
N PRO A 395 -3.82 38.19 -23.07
CA PRO A 395 -2.51 38.66 -22.67
C PRO A 395 -1.63 39.01 -23.87
N LEU A 396 -0.58 39.79 -23.63
CA LEU A 396 0.38 40.16 -24.68
C LEU A 396 1.12 38.95 -25.25
N ASP A 397 1.47 38.00 -24.39
CA ASP A 397 2.43 36.95 -24.70
C ASP A 397 1.90 35.57 -24.24
N THR A 398 1.26 34.82 -25.14
CA THR A 398 0.70 33.48 -24.88
C THR A 398 1.43 32.39 -25.68
N PHE A 399 1.76 31.27 -25.04
CA PHE A 399 2.50 30.16 -25.64
C PHE A 399 1.92 28.81 -25.20
N TYR A 400 2.14 27.79 -26.02
CA TYR A 400 1.84 26.41 -25.65
C TYR A 400 3.10 25.67 -25.21
N GLY A 401 2.94 24.70 -24.32
CA GLY A 401 4.01 23.81 -23.88
C GLY A 401 4.45 22.86 -24.98
N GLY A 402 5.75 22.77 -25.22
CA GLY A 402 6.38 21.75 -26.08
C GLY A 402 6.56 20.40 -25.37
N GLU A 403 7.46 19.56 -25.86
CA GLU A 403 7.67 18.18 -25.36
C GLU A 403 8.28 18.08 -23.94
N SER A 404 8.72 19.19 -23.34
CA SER A 404 9.41 19.22 -22.04
C SER A 404 8.77 20.16 -21.03
N PHE A 405 7.46 20.43 -21.14
CA PHE A 405 6.74 21.41 -20.32
C PHE A 405 7.28 22.85 -20.39
N SER A 406 8.23 23.14 -21.28
CA SER A 406 8.67 24.51 -21.60
C SER A 406 7.79 25.10 -22.71
N PRO A 407 7.54 26.42 -22.70
CA PRO A 407 6.85 27.10 -23.79
C PRO A 407 7.64 26.97 -25.09
N SER A 408 6.92 26.90 -26.21
CA SER A 408 7.47 26.85 -27.56
C SER A 408 6.90 28.00 -28.40
N GLU A 409 7.77 28.65 -29.18
CA GLU A 409 7.35 29.70 -30.14
C GLU A 409 6.58 29.13 -31.33
N ASP A 410 6.80 27.85 -31.65
CA ASP A 410 6.22 27.19 -32.83
C ASP A 410 4.90 26.45 -32.50
N ALA A 411 4.63 26.22 -31.22
CA ALA A 411 3.46 25.46 -30.79
C ALA A 411 2.17 26.31 -30.91
N THR A 412 1.15 25.74 -31.56
CA THR A 412 -0.15 26.40 -31.80
C THR A 412 -1.31 25.77 -31.01
N GLN A 413 -1.02 24.66 -30.33
CA GLN A 413 -1.92 23.89 -29.49
C GLN A 413 -1.08 23.10 -28.47
N THR A 414 -1.70 22.58 -27.42
CA THR A 414 -1.00 21.75 -26.44
C THR A 414 -0.54 20.41 -27.05
N SER A 415 0.47 19.76 -26.44
CA SER A 415 0.94 18.44 -26.87
C SER A 415 0.38 17.30 -26.00
N THR A 416 0.53 16.07 -26.52
CA THR A 416 0.25 14.81 -25.80
C THR A 416 1.12 14.57 -24.57
N THR A 417 2.21 15.32 -24.42
CA THR A 417 3.17 15.12 -23.34
C THR A 417 3.18 16.25 -22.31
N SER A 418 2.74 17.47 -22.67
CA SER A 418 2.76 18.60 -21.73
C SER A 418 1.38 19.11 -21.34
N SER A 419 0.39 19.06 -22.25
CA SER A 419 -0.96 19.63 -22.04
C SER A 419 -0.97 21.00 -21.34
N ALA A 420 0.04 21.83 -21.59
CA ALA A 420 0.29 23.07 -20.84
C ALA A 420 0.17 24.32 -21.72
N HIS A 421 -0.30 25.41 -21.13
CA HIS A 421 -0.38 26.73 -21.74
C HIS A 421 0.21 27.79 -20.80
N PHE A 422 0.93 28.75 -21.37
CA PHE A 422 1.63 29.81 -20.66
C PHE A 422 1.12 31.16 -21.13
N ALA A 423 0.85 32.05 -20.18
CA ALA A 423 0.64 33.46 -20.47
C ALA A 423 1.55 34.31 -19.61
N PHE A 424 2.39 35.10 -20.26
CA PHE A 424 3.23 36.09 -19.61
C PHE A 424 2.62 37.48 -19.78
N ASN A 425 2.99 38.37 -18.87
CA ASN A 425 2.58 39.77 -18.92
C ASN A 425 1.04 39.96 -18.91
N ALA A 426 0.32 39.11 -18.17
CA ALA A 426 -1.13 39.22 -18.00
C ALA A 426 -1.51 40.45 -17.18
N ASP A 427 -2.57 41.14 -17.61
CA ASP A 427 -3.09 42.32 -16.93
C ASP A 427 -3.63 41.96 -15.53
N THR A 428 -3.59 42.90 -14.59
CA THR A 428 -4.08 42.70 -13.21
C THR A 428 -5.61 42.83 -13.11
N VAL A 429 -6.30 42.12 -14.00
CA VAL A 429 -7.76 42.05 -14.12
C VAL A 429 -8.20 40.59 -14.06
N GLY A 430 -9.51 40.32 -13.98
CA GLY A 430 -9.99 38.94 -14.09
C GLY A 430 -9.80 38.40 -15.50
N HIS A 431 -9.44 37.13 -15.62
CA HIS A 431 -9.25 36.45 -16.90
C HIS A 431 -10.14 35.21 -16.98
N THR A 432 -10.83 35.03 -18.09
CA THR A 432 -11.51 33.76 -18.42
C THR A 432 -10.63 32.99 -19.38
N ILE A 433 -10.27 31.77 -18.98
CA ILE A 433 -9.45 30.85 -19.74
C ILE A 433 -10.37 29.75 -20.23
N THR A 434 -10.46 29.58 -21.54
CA THR A 434 -11.27 28.54 -22.19
C THR A 434 -10.36 27.60 -22.95
N SER A 435 -10.38 26.33 -22.56
CA SER A 435 -9.78 25.24 -23.31
C SER A 435 -10.83 24.63 -24.23
N THR A 436 -10.44 24.34 -25.48
CA THR A 436 -11.29 23.68 -26.47
C THR A 436 -10.61 22.40 -26.94
N VAL A 437 -11.31 21.28 -26.81
CA VAL A 437 -10.82 19.95 -27.19
C VAL A 437 -11.92 19.22 -27.97
N ASP A 438 -11.65 18.89 -29.23
CA ASP A 438 -12.63 18.27 -30.14
C ASP A 438 -13.99 19.00 -30.20
N GLY A 439 -13.97 20.33 -30.04
CA GLY A 439 -15.17 21.17 -30.03
C GLY A 439 -15.93 21.21 -28.71
N ASN A 440 -15.37 20.61 -27.65
CA ASN A 440 -15.86 20.75 -26.28
C ASN A 440 -15.06 21.81 -25.53
N ASP A 441 -15.77 22.80 -25.01
CA ASP A 441 -15.18 23.90 -24.26
C ASP A 441 -15.28 23.65 -22.76
N GLU A 442 -14.18 23.85 -22.05
CA GLU A 442 -14.14 23.98 -20.60
C GLU A 442 -13.51 25.32 -20.24
N SER A 443 -14.18 26.07 -19.35
CA SER A 443 -13.79 27.44 -19.02
C SER A 443 -13.59 27.61 -17.52
N TYR A 444 -12.57 28.37 -17.15
CA TYR A 444 -12.35 28.81 -15.78
C TYR A 444 -12.09 30.31 -15.73
N THR A 445 -12.74 31.01 -14.79
CA THR A 445 -12.55 32.45 -14.59
C THR A 445 -11.68 32.69 -13.36
N LEU A 446 -10.47 33.19 -13.59
CA LEU A 446 -9.60 33.70 -12.55
C LEU A 446 -10.11 35.06 -12.02
N PRO A 447 -9.97 35.32 -10.71
CA PRO A 447 -10.23 36.63 -10.14
C PRO A 447 -9.21 37.67 -10.64
N PRO A 448 -9.38 38.96 -10.28
CA PRO A 448 -8.37 39.97 -10.56
C PRO A 448 -6.97 39.55 -10.07
N LEU A 449 -6.00 39.56 -10.98
CA LEU A 449 -4.65 39.08 -10.69
C LEU A 449 -3.82 40.09 -9.89
N GLU A 450 -2.90 39.59 -9.08
CA GLU A 450 -1.87 40.35 -8.38
C GLU A 450 -0.63 40.52 -9.25
N ALA A 451 -0.02 41.71 -9.20
CA ALA A 451 1.21 41.98 -9.93
C ALA A 451 2.36 41.11 -9.40
N ASP A 452 3.23 40.68 -10.29
CA ASP A 452 4.40 39.83 -9.99
C ASP A 452 4.08 38.43 -9.43
N ALA A 453 2.80 38.06 -9.34
CA ALA A 453 2.38 36.75 -8.86
C ALA A 453 2.31 35.69 -9.99
N TYR A 454 2.45 34.43 -9.60
CA TYR A 454 2.30 33.26 -10.46
C TYR A 454 0.93 32.63 -10.24
N TYR A 455 0.27 32.21 -11.32
CA TYR A 455 -1.05 31.58 -11.26
C TYR A 455 -0.98 30.20 -11.91
N ASN A 456 -1.18 29.17 -11.09
CA ASN A 456 -1.32 27.79 -11.54
C ASN A 456 -2.80 27.48 -11.67
N LEU A 457 -3.23 27.15 -12.89
CA LEU A 457 -4.62 26.86 -13.20
C LEU A 457 -4.75 25.43 -13.73
N TRP A 458 -5.60 24.65 -13.09
CA TRP A 458 -5.97 23.31 -13.57
C TRP A 458 -7.35 23.35 -14.21
N ILE A 459 -7.45 22.93 -15.48
CA ILE A 459 -8.72 22.74 -16.18
C ILE A 459 -8.88 21.25 -16.47
N VAL A 460 -10.03 20.71 -16.06
CA VAL A 460 -10.23 19.25 -15.98
C VAL A 460 -11.42 18.83 -16.81
N TYR A 461 -11.18 17.85 -17.66
CA TYR A 461 -12.22 17.17 -18.41
C TYR A 461 -12.56 15.89 -17.66
N TYR A 462 -13.69 15.91 -16.95
CA TYR A 462 -14.14 14.77 -16.17
C TYR A 462 -14.80 13.72 -17.05
N ARG A 463 -14.46 12.44 -16.85
CA ARG A 463 -15.07 11.32 -17.57
C ARG A 463 -16.60 11.27 -17.50
N GLU A 464 -17.18 11.75 -16.40
CA GLU A 464 -18.63 11.82 -16.22
C GLU A 464 -19.31 12.66 -17.30
N THR A 465 -18.65 13.76 -17.70
CA THR A 465 -19.07 14.66 -18.77
C THR A 465 -18.53 14.22 -20.13
N TYR A 466 -17.30 13.67 -20.15
CA TYR A 466 -16.55 13.28 -21.33
C TYR A 466 -16.18 11.78 -21.25
N PRO A 467 -17.07 10.84 -21.63
CA PRO A 467 -16.88 9.40 -21.37
C PRO A 467 -15.60 8.77 -21.93
N THR A 468 -14.97 9.42 -22.90
CA THR A 468 -13.69 9.04 -23.50
C THR A 468 -12.75 10.24 -23.42
N ASN A 469 -11.45 9.99 -23.18
CA ASN A 469 -10.44 11.03 -23.34
C ASN A 469 -10.60 11.58 -24.76
N PRO A 470 -10.93 12.87 -24.94
CA PRO A 470 -11.03 13.47 -26.26
C PRO A 470 -9.79 13.08 -27.06
N THR A 471 -9.99 12.20 -28.03
CA THR A 471 -8.87 11.50 -28.67
C THR A 471 -8.46 12.39 -29.83
N PRO A 472 -7.28 13.01 -29.82
CA PRO A 472 -7.02 14.09 -30.74
C PRO A 472 -6.75 13.52 -32.12
N VAL A 473 -7.73 13.60 -33.01
CA VAL A 473 -7.51 13.38 -34.44
C VAL A 473 -6.78 14.63 -34.96
N GLY A 474 -5.49 14.50 -35.32
CA GLY A 474 -4.75 15.57 -36.00
C GLY A 474 -3.73 16.33 -35.16
N CYS A 475 -3.24 15.79 -34.03
CA CYS A 475 -1.97 16.25 -33.46
C CYS A 475 -0.86 16.02 -34.49
N GLY A 476 -0.35 17.10 -35.10
CA GLY A 476 0.83 17.02 -35.96
C GLY A 476 2.07 16.70 -35.12
N GLU A 477 2.86 15.73 -35.57
CA GLU A 477 4.26 15.56 -35.18
C GLU A 477 5.12 16.74 -35.66
#